data_AF-A8YFJ3-F1
#
_entry.id   AF-A8YFJ3-F1
#
_cell.length_a   1.000
_cell.length_b   1.000
_cell.length_c   1.000
_cell.angle_alpha   90.00
_cell.angle_beta   90.00
_cell.angle_gamma   90.00
#
_symmetry.space_group_name_H-M   'P 1'
#
loop_
_entity.id
_entity.type
_entity.pdbx_description
1 polymer ?
#
loop_
_entity_poly.entity_id
_entity_poly.type
_entity_poly.pdbx_seq_one_letter_code
_entity_poly.pdbx_strand_id
1 'polypeptide(L)'
;MPDSIMYQGDYFLVLEADQSEQFQTPDQLRDKLKDLITAKPEICPRQLAKFSSFEEKALYLRDNYCELDLGEEGYLQWYVVRLEK
;
A
#
# COMPACT_ATOMS: atom_id res chain seq x y z
N MET A 1 -21.75 -4.98 -20.56
CA MET A 1 -20.91 -5.44 -19.44
C MET A 1 -21.02 -4.37 -18.37
N PRO A 2 -21.44 -4.67 -17.14
CA PRO A 2 -21.65 -3.66 -16.12
C PRO A 2 -20.29 -3.07 -15.71
N ASP A 3 -20.15 -1.80 -16.04
CA ASP A 3 -19.07 -0.91 -15.67
C ASP A 3 -18.96 -0.88 -14.13
N SER A 4 -17.94 -1.55 -13.59
CA SER A 4 -17.70 -1.67 -12.13
C SER A 4 -17.12 -0.39 -11.53
N ILE A 5 -17.58 0.78 -11.97
CA ILE A 5 -17.20 2.10 -11.45
C ILE A 5 -18.15 2.53 -10.30
N MET A 6 -18.87 1.60 -9.66
CA MET A 6 -19.87 1.99 -8.65
C MET A 6 -19.33 2.27 -7.25
N TYR A 7 -18.06 1.97 -6.92
CA TYR A 7 -17.48 2.29 -5.60
C TYR A 7 -15.98 2.56 -5.63
N GLN A 8 -15.45 3.15 -6.71
CA GLN A 8 -14.00 3.30 -6.89
C GLN A 8 -13.44 4.57 -6.21
N GLY A 9 -13.88 4.81 -4.98
CA GLY A 9 -13.48 5.93 -4.13
C GLY A 9 -12.89 5.46 -2.81
N ASP A 10 -12.31 4.26 -2.74
CA ASP A 10 -11.49 3.87 -1.60
C ASP A 10 -10.24 4.78 -1.57
N TYR A 11 -10.22 5.77 -0.69
CA TYR A 11 -9.02 6.54 -0.42
C TYR A 11 -8.19 5.79 0.61
N PHE A 12 -6.88 5.79 0.45
CA PHE A 12 -5.96 5.23 1.42
C PHE A 12 -5.36 6.37 2.23
N LEU A 13 -5.60 6.37 3.53
CA LEU A 13 -4.89 7.25 4.45
C LEU A 13 -3.53 6.63 4.74
N VAL A 14 -2.47 7.25 4.23
CA VAL A 14 -1.08 6.84 4.43
C VAL A 14 -0.47 7.65 5.55
N LEU A 15 0.17 6.96 6.49
CA LEU A 15 0.82 7.50 7.67
C LEU A 15 2.28 7.11 7.60
N GLU A 16 3.16 8.10 7.62
CA GLU A 16 4.62 7.93 7.58
C GLU A 16 5.22 8.50 8.85
N ALA A 17 6.29 7.90 9.37
CA ALA A 17 6.93 8.37 10.59
C ALA A 17 7.40 9.85 10.52
N ASP A 18 7.75 10.33 9.32
CA ASP A 18 8.27 11.69 9.10
C ASP A 18 7.20 12.68 8.59
N GLN A 19 6.01 12.21 8.19
CA GLN A 19 4.98 13.06 7.56
C GLN A 19 3.60 12.92 8.18
N SER A 20 2.79 13.98 8.02
CA SER A 20 1.38 13.97 8.40
C SER A 20 0.57 12.99 7.53
N GLU A 21 -0.60 12.62 8.05
CA GLU A 21 -1.56 11.71 7.42
C GLU A 21 -1.95 12.21 6.01
N GLN A 22 -1.69 11.41 4.99
CA GLN A 22 -1.91 11.76 3.58
C GLN A 22 -2.93 10.84 2.93
N PHE A 23 -3.96 11.43 2.34
CA PHE A 23 -4.93 10.69 1.54
C PHE A 23 -4.39 10.45 0.13
N GLN A 24 -4.15 9.18 -0.19
CA GLN A 24 -3.64 8.70 -1.47
C GLN A 24 -4.68 7.83 -2.15
N THR A 25 -4.64 7.78 -3.48
CA THR A 25 -5.45 6.83 -4.24
C THR A 25 -4.82 5.42 -4.18
N PRO A 26 -5.60 4.35 -4.46
CA PRO A 26 -5.08 2.98 -4.52
C PRO A 26 -3.91 2.81 -5.48
N ASP A 27 -3.90 3.60 -6.56
CA ASP A 27 -2.84 3.58 -7.57
C ASP A 27 -1.56 4.22 -7.04
N GLN A 28 -1.66 5.40 -6.42
CA GLN A 28 -0.54 6.10 -5.78
C GLN A 28 0.10 5.26 -4.67
N LEU A 29 -0.71 4.66 -3.79
CA LEU A 29 -0.19 3.80 -2.73
C LEU A 29 0.51 2.56 -3.32
N ARG A 30 -0.06 1.96 -4.37
CA ARG A 30 0.55 0.79 -5.02
C ARG A 30 1.90 1.15 -5.62
N ASP A 31 2.00 2.26 -6.34
CA ASP A 31 3.25 2.69 -6.97
C ASP A 31 4.32 2.98 -5.90
N LYS A 32 3.93 3.65 -4.81
CA LYS A 32 4.80 3.92 -3.67
C LYS A 32 5.28 2.64 -2.98
N LEU A 33 4.40 1.67 -2.76
CA LEU A 33 4.76 0.34 -2.23
C LEU A 33 5.71 -0.40 -3.19
N LYS A 34 5.45 -0.34 -4.50
CA LYS A 34 6.31 -0.97 -5.51
C LYS A 34 7.71 -0.36 -5.51
N ASP A 35 7.83 0.97 -5.41
CA ASP A 35 9.10 1.66 -5.31
C ASP A 35 9.86 1.25 -4.04
N LEU A 36 9.18 1.21 -2.89
CA LEU A 36 9.75 0.74 -1.62
C LEU A 36 10.24 -0.71 -1.67
N ILE A 37 9.45 -1.62 -2.26
CA ILE A 37 9.86 -3.03 -2.42
C ILE A 37 11.07 -3.15 -3.37
N THR A 38 11.15 -2.26 -4.37
CA THR A 38 12.26 -2.23 -5.32
C THR A 38 13.54 -1.68 -4.67
N ALA A 39 13.41 -0.61 -3.88
CA ALA A 39 14.51 0.01 -3.14
C ALA A 39 14.99 -0.89 -1.99
N LYS A 40 14.04 -1.51 -1.27
CA LYS A 40 14.28 -2.38 -0.11
C LYS A 40 13.48 -3.67 -0.25
N PRO A 41 14.00 -4.69 -0.94
CA PRO A 41 13.35 -6.00 -0.97
C PRO A 41 13.38 -6.72 0.39
N GLU A 42 14.18 -6.25 1.35
CA GLU A 42 14.33 -6.82 2.71
C GLU A 42 13.14 -6.54 3.64
N ILE A 43 12.45 -5.41 3.46
CA ILE A 43 11.23 -5.06 4.21
C ILE A 43 10.03 -5.94 3.80
N CYS A 44 10.16 -6.67 2.69
CA CYS A 44 9.12 -7.53 2.17
C CYS A 44 9.00 -8.80 3.03
N PRO A 45 7.88 -9.04 3.73
CA PRO A 45 7.71 -10.28 4.48
C PRO A 45 7.90 -11.52 3.61
N ARG A 46 8.39 -12.62 4.19
CA ARG A 46 8.68 -13.88 3.48
C ARG A 46 7.52 -14.41 2.64
N GLN A 47 6.28 -14.10 3.02
CA GLN A 47 5.10 -14.45 2.23
C GLN A 47 5.10 -13.84 0.82
N LEU A 48 5.74 -12.68 0.63
CA LEU A 48 5.83 -12.01 -0.67
C LEU A 48 6.94 -12.60 -1.55
N ALA A 49 7.87 -13.36 -0.97
CA ALA A 49 8.91 -14.04 -1.72
C ALA A 49 8.35 -15.08 -2.71
N LYS A 50 7.09 -15.52 -2.53
CA LYS A 50 6.38 -16.40 -3.48
C LYS A 50 5.99 -15.71 -4.78
N PHE A 51 5.90 -14.37 -4.78
CA PHE A 51 5.56 -13.59 -5.96
C PHE A 51 6.84 -13.16 -6.69
N SER A 52 6.86 -13.33 -8.01
CA SER A 52 7.98 -12.86 -8.84
C SER A 52 7.80 -11.39 -9.26
N SER A 53 6.55 -10.91 -9.38
CA SER A 53 6.25 -9.55 -9.83
C SER A 53 6.17 -8.56 -8.68
N PHE A 54 6.78 -7.38 -8.83
CA PHE A 54 6.67 -6.30 -7.85
C PHE A 54 5.24 -5.76 -7.72
N GLU A 55 4.47 -5.72 -8.82
CA GLU A 55 3.06 -5.32 -8.79
C GLU A 55 2.20 -6.27 -7.95
N GLU A 56 2.41 -7.58 -8.10
CA GLU A 56 1.71 -8.59 -7.28
C GLU A 56 2.09 -8.46 -5.81
N LYS A 57 3.37 -8.19 -5.52
CA LYS A 57 3.82 -7.95 -4.15
C LYS A 57 3.16 -6.71 -3.54
N ALA A 58 3.16 -5.59 -4.27
CA ALA A 58 2.56 -4.33 -3.82
C ALA A 58 1.04 -4.48 -3.62
N LEU A 59 0.37 -5.20 -4.53
CA LEU A 59 -1.04 -5.57 -4.41
C LEU A 59 -1.32 -6.37 -3.14
N TYR A 60 -0.55 -7.43 -2.94
CA TYR A 60 -0.74 -8.33 -1.82
C TYR A 60 -0.44 -7.62 -0.49
N LEU A 61 0.60 -6.78 -0.45
CA LEU A 61 0.90 -5.91 0.69
C LEU A 61 -0.29 -5.02 1.03
N ARG A 62 -0.77 -4.25 0.05
CA ARG A 62 -1.91 -3.34 0.25
C ARG A 62 -3.15 -4.04 0.78
N ASP A 63 -3.42 -5.27 0.31
CA ASP A 63 -4.65 -6.01 0.60
C ASP A 63 -4.58 -6.84 1.90
N ASN A 64 -3.40 -7.37 2.24
CA ASN A 64 -3.21 -8.26 3.39
C ASN A 64 -2.52 -7.58 4.58
N TYR A 65 -1.93 -6.41 4.37
CA TYR A 65 -1.23 -5.64 5.40
C TYR A 65 -1.81 -4.22 5.44
N CYS A 66 -1.78 -3.63 6.63
CA CYS A 66 -2.13 -2.23 6.87
C CYS A 66 -0.94 -1.42 7.38
N GLU A 67 0.19 -2.08 7.61
CA GLU A 67 1.41 -1.47 8.08
C GLU A 67 2.63 -2.21 7.56
N LEU A 68 3.72 -1.47 7.45
CA LEU A 68 5.02 -1.97 7.03
C LEU A 68 6.10 -1.24 7.83
N ASP A 69 6.92 -2.03 8.50
CA ASP A 69 8.09 -1.54 9.23
C ASP A 69 9.24 -1.33 8.25
N LEU A 70 9.74 -0.09 8.18
CA LEU A 70 10.88 0.32 7.35
C LEU A 70 12.20 0.35 8.15
N GLY A 71 12.18 -0.12 9.40
CA GLY A 71 13.33 -0.10 10.32
C GLY A 71 13.77 1.32 10.68
N GLU A 72 15.00 1.68 10.30
CA GLU A 72 15.59 2.99 10.61
C GLU A 72 14.89 4.17 9.92
N GLU A 73 14.17 3.93 8.82
CA GLU A 73 13.33 4.94 8.16
C GLU A 73 11.95 5.10 8.83
N GLY A 74 11.69 4.34 9.90
CA GLY A 74 10.45 4.37 10.65
C GLY A 74 9.44 3.33 10.15
N TYR A 75 8.18 3.75 10.05
CA TYR A 75 7.08 2.89 9.65
C TYR A 75 6.21 3.57 8.59
N LEU A 76 5.55 2.75 7.79
CA LEU A 76 4.55 3.15 6.82
C LEU A 76 3.25 2.41 7.13
N GLN A 77 2.19 3.12 7.49
CA GLN A 77 0.86 2.55 7.68
C GLN A 77 -0.09 3.08 6.63
N TRP A 78 -1.06 2.27 6.22
CA TRP A 78 -2.12 2.71 5.33
C TRP A 78 -3.45 2.10 5.73
N TYR A 79 -4.49 2.94 5.69
CA TYR A 79 -5.84 2.55 6.05
C TYR A 79 -6.78 2.85 4.89
N VAL A 80 -7.62 1.88 4.54
CA VAL A 80 -8.69 2.11 3.58
C VAL A 80 -9.80 2.92 4.25
N VAL A 81 -10.02 4.13 3.76
CA VAL A 81 -11.07 5.02 4.23
C VAL A 81 -12.23 4.95 3.25
N ARG A 82 -13.36 4.45 3.75
CA ARG A 82 -14.63 4.53 3.05
C ARG A 82 -15.41 5.71 3.60
N LEU A 83 -15.63 6.70 2.74
CA LEU A 83 -16.54 7.79 3.03
C LEU A 83 -17.97 7.25 2.94
N GLU A 84 -18.45 6.64 4.03
CA GLU A 84 -19.89 6.40 4.21
C GLU A 84 -20.58 7.74 4.53
N LYS A 85 -21.77 7.92 3.95
CA LYS A 85 -22.55 9.15 4.00
C LYS A 85 -23.63 9.08 5.07
#